data_AF-A0A5E6RA92-F1
#
_entry.id   AF-A0A5E6RA92-F1
#
_cell.length_a   1.000
_cell.length_b   1.000
_cell.length_c   1.000
_cell.angle_alpha   90.00
_cell.angle_beta   90.00
_cell.angle_gamma   90.00
#
_symmetry.space_group_name_H-M   'P 1'
#
loop_
_entity.id
_entity.type
_entity.pdbx_description
1 polymer ?
#
loop_
_entity_poly.entity_id
_entity_poly.type
_entity_poly.pdbx_seq_one_letter_code
_entity_poly.pdbx_strand_id
1 'polypeptide(L)'
;MQPVLADIPREVEEAAACLGAKPLQVFRHILVPALLPAWLTGFALAFARGVGEYGSVIFIAGNMPMKTEILPLLIMVKLDQYDYTGATAIGVLMLVVSFVLLLLINLLQRRIETP
;
A
#
# COMPACT_ATOMS: atom_id res chain seq x y z
N MET A 1 -10.36 -7.18 -4.89
CA MET A 1 -10.50 -6.56 -6.23
C MET A 1 -11.88 -6.77 -6.87
N GLN A 2 -12.66 -7.80 -6.51
CA GLN A 2 -14.04 -7.99 -7.03
C GLN A 2 -15.16 -7.08 -6.47
N PRO A 3 -15.15 -6.57 -5.22
CA PRO A 3 -16.34 -5.90 -4.67
C PRO A 3 -16.49 -4.43 -5.11
N VAL A 4 -15.41 -3.71 -5.42
CA VAL A 4 -15.49 -2.27 -5.77
C VAL A 4 -16.00 -2.05 -7.20
N LEU A 5 -15.69 -2.95 -8.13
CA LEU A 5 -16.25 -2.92 -9.49
C LEU A 5 -17.76 -3.24 -9.51
N ALA A 6 -18.28 -3.94 -8.49
CA ALA A 6 -19.69 -4.27 -8.37
C ALA A 6 -20.53 -3.11 -7.81
N ASP A 7 -19.90 -2.18 -7.07
CA ASP A 7 -20.55 -1.00 -6.48
C ASP A 7 -20.53 0.24 -7.40
N ILE A 8 -19.85 0.19 -8.55
CA ILE A 8 -19.97 1.25 -9.55
C ILE A 8 -21.38 1.14 -10.13
N PRO A 9 -22.27 2.13 -9.92
CA PRO A 9 -23.63 2.04 -10.42
C PRO A 9 -23.56 1.97 -11.94
N ARG A 10 -23.99 0.83 -12.47
CA ARG A 10 -24.02 0.53 -13.91
C ARG A 10 -24.80 1.60 -14.70
N GLU A 11 -25.71 2.29 -14.02
CA GLU A 11 -26.46 3.46 -14.48
C GLU A 11 -25.56 4.63 -14.94
N VAL A 12 -24.36 4.82 -14.38
CA VAL A 12 -23.47 5.94 -14.75
C VAL A 12 -22.71 5.66 -16.05
N GLU A 13 -22.30 4.40 -16.27
CA GLU A 13 -21.73 3.96 -17.55
C GLU A 13 -22.79 3.96 -18.66
N GLU A 14 -23.99 3.46 -18.36
CA GLU A 14 -25.09 3.40 -19.33
C GLU A 14 -25.58 4.81 -19.71
N ALA A 15 -25.67 5.74 -18.76
CA ALA A 15 -26.02 7.15 -19.04
C ALA A 15 -24.94 7.86 -19.90
N ALA A 16 -23.65 7.62 -19.63
CA ALA A 16 -22.56 8.19 -20.43
C ALA A 16 -22.51 7.61 -21.85
N ALA A 17 -22.83 6.33 -22.02
CA ALA A 17 -22.97 5.68 -23.32
C ALA A 17 -24.17 6.25 -24.10
N CYS A 18 -25.31 6.48 -23.44
CA CYS A 18 -26.47 7.16 -24.04
C CYS A 18 -26.18 8.60 -24.49
N LEU A 19 -25.25 9.29 -23.81
CA LEU A 19 -24.78 10.65 -24.15
C LEU A 19 -23.66 10.69 -25.20
N GLY A 20 -23.21 9.54 -25.73
CA GLY A 20 -22.19 9.46 -26.79
C GLY A 20 -20.75 9.59 -26.32
N ALA A 21 -20.47 9.40 -25.02
CA ALA A 21 -19.11 9.45 -24.49
C ALA A 21 -18.27 8.27 -25.01
N LYS A 22 -17.03 8.55 -25.43
CA LYS A 22 -16.08 7.51 -25.85
C LYS A 22 -15.66 6.66 -24.64
N PRO A 23 -15.40 5.34 -24.80
CA PRO A 23 -15.00 4.45 -23.69
C PRO A 23 -13.80 4.97 -22.89
N LEU A 24 -12.85 5.63 -23.56
CA LEU A 24 -11.66 6.21 -22.92
C LEU A 24 -11.98 7.42 -22.03
N GLN A 25 -13.05 8.16 -22.36
CA GLN A 25 -13.51 9.31 -21.58
C GLN A 25 -14.21 8.86 -20.31
N VAL A 26 -15.06 7.84 -20.41
CA VAL A 26 -15.71 7.15 -19.26
C VAL A 26 -14.65 6.56 -18.34
N PHE A 27 -13.65 5.87 -18.89
CA PHE A 27 -12.56 5.31 -18.10
C PHE A 27 -11.81 6.38 -17.28
N ARG A 28 -11.34 7.45 -17.92
CA ARG A 28 -10.52 8.48 -17.25
C ARG A 28 -11.30 9.38 -16.30
N HIS A 29 -12.55 9.71 -16.61
CA HIS A 29 -13.30 10.73 -15.84
C HIS A 29 -14.28 10.14 -14.82
N ILE A 30 -14.68 8.86 -14.98
CA ILE A 30 -15.68 8.23 -14.11
C ILE A 30 -15.03 7.08 -13.34
N LEU A 31 -14.44 6.10 -14.04
CA LEU A 31 -13.84 4.91 -13.40
C LEU A 31 -12.57 5.23 -12.59
N VAL A 32 -11.61 5.96 -13.16
CA VAL A 32 -10.34 6.28 -12.49
C VAL A 32 -10.55 7.02 -11.16
N PRO A 33 -11.30 8.14 -11.07
CA PRO A 33 -11.51 8.81 -9.79
C PRO A 33 -12.29 7.97 -8.78
N ALA A 34 -13.24 7.13 -9.24
CA ALA A 34 -13.98 6.22 -8.36
C ALA A 34 -13.11 5.08 -7.80
N LEU A 35 -12.18 4.54 -8.60
CA LEU A 35 -11.27 3.45 -8.20
C LEU A 35 -10.05 3.94 -7.41
N LEU A 36 -9.68 5.22 -7.54
CA LEU A 36 -8.52 5.82 -6.89
C LEU A 36 -8.43 5.57 -5.38
N PRO A 37 -9.48 5.83 -4.56
CA PRO A 37 -9.43 5.57 -3.12
C PRO A 37 -9.27 4.07 -2.79
N ALA A 38 -9.95 3.19 -3.53
CA ALA A 38 -9.85 1.74 -3.36
C ALA A 38 -8.46 1.19 -3.78
N TRP A 39 -7.85 1.76 -4.81
CA TRP A 39 -6.51 1.39 -5.24
C TRP A 39 -5.44 1.88 -4.26
N LEU A 40 -5.56 3.11 -3.74
CA LEU A 40 -4.66 3.65 -2.73
C LEU A 40 -4.66 2.79 -1.46
N THR A 41 -5.84 2.39 -0.99
CA THR A 41 -5.97 1.51 0.19
C THR A 41 -5.41 0.10 -0.07
N GLY A 42 -5.71 -0.49 -1.22
CA GLY A 42 -5.14 -1.79 -1.61
C GLY A 42 -3.61 -1.75 -1.71
N PHE A 43 -3.06 -0.68 -2.31
CA PHE A 43 -1.62 -0.44 -2.39
C PHE A 43 -1.00 -0.27 -1.00
N ALA A 44 -1.64 0.48 -0.10
CA ALA A 44 -1.20 0.66 1.28
C ALA A 44 -1.05 -0.66 2.03
N LEU A 45 -2.08 -1.50 1.95
CA LEU A 45 -2.12 -2.78 2.64
C LEU A 45 -1.07 -3.74 2.08
N ALA A 46 -0.92 -3.79 0.75
CA ALA A 46 0.12 -4.59 0.10
C ALA A 46 1.52 -4.11 0.48
N PHE A 47 1.74 -2.79 0.52
CA PHE A 47 3.01 -2.19 0.92
C PHE A 47 3.33 -2.51 2.39
N ALA A 48 2.39 -2.28 3.31
CA ALA A 48 2.55 -2.60 4.72
C ALA A 48 2.86 -4.10 4.92
N ARG A 49 2.19 -4.98 4.14
CA ARG A 49 2.46 -6.42 4.18
C ARG A 49 3.85 -6.76 3.68
N GLY A 50 4.31 -6.13 2.60
CA GLY A 50 5.64 -6.33 2.04
C GLY A 50 6.77 -5.84 2.94
N VAL A 51 6.59 -4.70 3.62
CA VAL A 51 7.57 -4.21 4.62
C VAL A 51 7.68 -5.17 5.81
N GLY A 52 6.59 -5.82 6.19
CA GLY A 52 6.57 -6.82 7.26
C GLY A 52 7.01 -8.23 6.84
N GLU A 53 7.27 -8.47 5.56
CA GLU A 53 7.75 -9.78 5.07
C GLU A 53 9.24 -9.95 5.40
N TYR A 54 9.53 -10.70 6.46
CA TYR A 54 10.88 -11.14 6.79
C TYR A 54 11.22 -12.50 6.18
N GLY A 55 10.31 -13.47 6.37
CA GLY A 55 10.59 -14.90 6.14
C GLY A 55 10.89 -15.23 4.68
N SER A 56 10.11 -14.70 3.74
CA SER A 56 10.38 -14.95 2.31
C SER A 56 11.64 -14.22 1.81
N VAL A 57 11.88 -13.00 2.29
CA VAL A 57 12.94 -12.15 1.78
C VAL A 57 14.33 -12.60 2.25
N ILE A 58 14.46 -13.12 3.46
CA ILE A 58 15.76 -13.60 3.96
C ILE A 58 16.29 -14.83 3.20
N PHE A 59 15.40 -15.69 2.70
CA PHE A 59 15.81 -16.88 1.93
C PHE A 59 16.17 -16.56 0.47
N ILE A 60 15.60 -15.49 -0.09
CA ILE A 60 15.79 -15.13 -1.51
C ILE A 60 16.87 -14.06 -1.66
N ALA A 61 16.96 -13.09 -0.74
CA ALA A 61 17.98 -12.05 -0.79
C ALA A 61 19.33 -12.64 -0.40
N GLY A 62 20.34 -12.49 -1.26
CA GLY A 62 21.71 -12.97 -1.01
C GLY A 62 22.43 -12.30 0.17
N ASN A 63 21.74 -11.46 0.94
CA ASN A 63 22.20 -10.81 2.17
C ASN A 63 23.62 -10.23 2.08
N MET A 64 23.87 -9.44 1.04
CA MET A 64 25.15 -8.76 0.86
C MET A 64 25.12 -7.44 1.64
N PRO A 65 26.08 -7.22 2.56
CA PRO A 65 26.17 -5.99 3.32
C PRO A 65 26.11 -4.76 2.43
N MET A 66 25.30 -3.77 2.80
CA MET A 66 25.11 -2.51 2.07
C MET A 66 24.56 -2.62 0.64
N LYS A 67 24.14 -3.81 0.18
CA LYS A 67 23.56 -4.01 -1.17
C LYS A 67 22.16 -4.60 -1.15
N THR A 68 21.97 -5.67 -0.38
CA THR A 68 20.71 -6.43 -0.33
C THR A 68 20.27 -6.73 1.09
N GLU A 69 20.78 -5.99 2.07
CA GLU A 69 20.36 -6.08 3.46
C GLU A 69 18.94 -5.56 3.64
N ILE A 70 18.17 -6.29 4.43
CA ILE A 70 16.82 -5.93 4.83
C ILE A 70 16.81 -5.53 6.30
N LEU A 71 16.02 -4.51 6.67
CA LEU A 71 15.93 -4.02 8.05
C LEU A 71 15.60 -5.14 9.06
N PRO A 72 14.66 -6.07 8.78
CA PRO A 72 14.36 -7.16 9.71
C PRO A 72 15.55 -8.08 10.01
N LEU A 73 16.44 -8.28 9.04
CA LEU A 73 17.68 -9.02 9.28
C LEU A 73 18.60 -8.24 10.23
N LEU A 74 18.69 -6.93 10.05
CA LEU A 74 19.49 -6.08 10.93
C LEU A 74 19.01 -6.17 12.39
N ILE A 75 17.69 -6.32 12.61
CA ILE A 75 17.13 -6.60 13.94
C ILE A 75 17.70 -7.91 14.51
N MET A 76 17.72 -8.98 13.72
CA MET A 76 18.30 -10.26 14.15
C MET A 76 19.79 -10.16 14.44
N VAL A 77 20.57 -9.53 13.56
CA VAL A 77 22.02 -9.30 13.78
C VAL A 77 22.26 -8.54 15.09
N LYS A 78 21.43 -7.53 15.39
CA LYS A 78 21.52 -6.76 16.64
C LYS A 78 21.13 -7.57 17.87
N LEU A 79 20.11 -8.42 17.77
CA LEU A 79 19.72 -9.34 18.84
C LEU A 79 20.82 -10.37 19.13
N ASP A 80 21.44 -10.93 18.09
CA ASP A 80 22.56 -11.87 18.22
C ASP A 80 23.80 -11.22 18.85
N GLN A 81 23.99 -9.91 18.63
CA GLN A 81 25.04 -9.10 19.28
C GLN A 81 24.66 -8.65 20.70
N TYR A 82 23.52 -9.09 21.23
CA TYR A 82 22.95 -8.65 22.52
C TYR A 82 22.67 -7.13 22.60
N ASP A 83 22.62 -6.44 21.46
CA ASP A 83 22.27 -5.03 21.33
C ASP A 83 20.74 -4.87 21.19
N TYR A 84 20.04 -5.12 22.30
CA TYR A 84 18.58 -4.99 22.36
C TYR A 84 18.11 -3.56 22.07
N THR A 85 18.92 -2.56 22.43
CA THR A 85 18.62 -1.14 22.19
C THR A 85 18.60 -0.85 20.70
N GLY A 86 19.63 -1.29 19.96
CA GLY A 86 19.71 -1.17 18.51
C GLY A 86 18.58 -1.93 17.80
N ALA A 87 18.30 -3.17 18.21
CA ALA A 87 17.20 -3.96 17.65
C ALA A 87 15.84 -3.27 17.84
N THR A 88 15.58 -2.74 19.05
CA THR A 88 14.32 -2.05 19.38
C THR A 88 14.19 -0.74 18.61
N ALA A 89 15.28 0.03 18.47
CA ALA A 89 15.26 1.27 17.70
C ALA A 89 14.84 1.06 16.24
N ILE A 90 15.36 0.01 15.60
CA ILE A 90 15.00 -0.34 14.22
C ILE A 90 13.53 -0.80 14.15
N GLY A 91 13.09 -1.64 15.10
CA GLY A 91 11.69 -2.08 15.17
C GLY A 91 10.70 -0.91 15.34
N VAL A 92 11.00 0.03 16.23
CA VAL A 92 10.19 1.23 16.44
C VAL A 92 10.18 2.11 15.19
N LEU A 93 11.33 2.30 14.53
CA LEU A 93 11.39 3.04 13.27
C LEU A 93 10.46 2.43 12.21
N MET A 94 10.51 1.11 12.02
CA MET A 94 9.64 0.42 11.07
C MET A 94 8.15 0.56 11.42
N LEU A 95 7.82 0.49 12.71
CA LEU A 95 6.45 0.69 13.20
C LEU A 95 5.97 2.12 12.91
N VAL A 96 6.78 3.13 13.22
CA VAL A 96 6.44 4.55 12.99
C VAL A 96 6.26 4.82 11.50
N VAL A 97 7.17 4.34 10.64
CA VAL A 97 7.05 4.51 9.18
C VAL A 97 5.76 3.87 8.65
N SER A 98 5.46 2.65 9.09
CA SER A 98 4.24 1.93 8.70
C SER A 98 2.98 2.66 9.17
N PHE A 99 2.98 3.16 10.40
CA PHE A 99 1.89 3.94 10.97
C PHE A 99 1.67 5.25 10.21
N VAL A 100 2.74 6.01 9.92
CA VAL A 100 2.64 7.27 9.17
C VAL A 100 2.10 7.02 7.76
N LEU A 101 2.56 5.98 7.07
CA LEU A 101 2.05 5.62 5.74
C LEU A 101 0.57 5.28 5.77
N LEU A 102 0.14 4.42 6.71
CA LEU A 102 -1.27 4.07 6.86
C LEU A 102 -2.11 5.29 7.23
N LEU A 103 -1.62 6.15 8.12
CA LEU A 103 -2.29 7.39 8.50
C LEU A 103 -2.45 8.34 7.31
N LEU A 104 -1.39 8.56 6.52
CA LEU A 104 -1.44 9.41 5.34
C LEU A 104 -2.46 8.90 4.32
N ILE A 105 -2.50 7.59 4.10
CA ILE A 105 -3.43 6.99 3.14
C ILE A 105 -4.86 7.07 3.67
N ASN A 106 -5.08 6.84 4.96
CA ASN A 106 -6.40 7.01 5.58
C ASN A 106 -6.89 8.47 5.53
N LEU A 107 -5.99 9.44 5.74
CA LEU A 107 -6.31 10.86 5.64
C LEU A 107 -6.62 11.29 4.20
N LEU A 108 -5.82 10.81 3.23
CA LEU A 108 -6.07 11.04 1.80
C LEU A 108 -7.42 10.45 1.37
N GLN A 109 -7.71 9.22 1.80
CA GLN A 109 -9.01 8.59 1.53
C GLN A 109 -10.16 9.43 2.11
N ARG A 110 -10.06 9.84 3.38
CA ARG A 110 -11.08 10.69 4.01
C ARG A 110 -11.30 12.00 3.26
N ARG A 111 -10.25 12.62 2.73
CA ARG A 111 -10.35 13.85 1.93
C ARG A 111 -11.00 13.63 0.56
N ILE A 112 -10.86 12.44 -0.01
CA ILE A 112 -11.44 12.08 -1.31
C ILE A 112 -12.90 11.61 -1.17
N GLU A 113 -13.25 10.96 -0.06
CA GLU A 113 -14.62 10.49 0.23
C GLU A 113 -15.55 11.60 0.77
N THR A 114 -15.02 12.68 1.35
CA THR A 114 -15.86 13.82 1.74
C THR A 114 -16.22 14.67 0.50
N PRO A 115 -17.52 14.79 0.16
CA PRO A 115 -17.99 15.60 -0.97
C PRO A 115 -17.79 17.11 -0.75
#